data_AF-A0A915MBY8-F1
#
_entry.id   AF-A0A915MBY8-F1
#
_cell.length_a   1.000
_cell.length_b   1.000
_cell.length_c   1.000
_cell.angle_alpha   90.00
_cell.angle_beta   90.00
_cell.angle_gamma   90.00
#
_symmetry.space_group_name_H-M   'P 1'
#
loop_
_entity.id
_entity.type
_entity.pdbx_description
1 polymer ?
#
loop_
_entity_poly.entity_id
_entity_poly.type
_entity_poly.pdbx_seq_one_letter_code
_entity_poly.pdbx_strand_id
1 'polypeptide(L)'
;MIVSSALMIWKGLMVITGSESPIVVVLSGSMEPAFFRGDLLMLTNDVDDPIRAGDITVFKIEGRDIPIVHRVIKVHEKDKDDTKFLTKGDNNMVDDRGLYASGQYWLQRKDVVGRAKGFVPYVGMVTIIMNDYPKLKYSVLVFVIELNDRFLDVMDKGLWFVEFYAPWCAHCKQLMPVWELVGHALADKQSPVRVGKVDCTRFNNVASTLSIRGYPTIIFFRNGIQIPYEGERRKEDIIKFAEKCSGPVVDKIETKAQFEELLKSADKEPFFVFLDDSGKQKTSLQMKMWLEYENVADMLFTETRFFKANEREIIPEEIIGDREEVALIGFKESDYWVNFGLKDFERGKSISEWIRRERWPPMLQLSASNLHSVADSNSEKKLVLISIEPFDRLNLSTPSGSFYDLAKKAANNLRTNPELNSHFQFGWLEGGQIANGIVMGSLTIPRNSFKKNRGHFVSKKLLDPKRVRTHDHKNIGLVVFNFSSYEFFLSDDSNEQMTVHSLLLFLQRIKEGHVKAQGGRAWITRIKRINLLDMFKHQPILTVCLFGVPLAFFSIITYSICSADFSVDRDEVYPDDEELDEEEEEDEMNEEGPNSSTNTSAIEDDHIKAE
;
A
#
# COMPACT_ATOMS: atom_id res chain seq x y z
N MET A 1 13.54 -9.56 -24.29
CA MET A 1 14.12 -9.83 -25.63
C MET A 1 13.86 -8.72 -26.64
N ILE A 2 12.64 -8.21 -26.80
CA ILE A 2 12.36 -7.18 -27.83
C ILE A 2 13.15 -5.87 -27.62
N VAL A 3 13.17 -5.36 -26.37
CA VAL A 3 13.90 -4.14 -26.03
C VAL A 3 15.41 -4.28 -26.21
N SER A 4 15.98 -5.44 -25.84
CA SER A 4 17.40 -5.73 -26.05
C SER A 4 17.75 -5.80 -27.53
N SER A 5 16.91 -6.42 -28.37
CA SER A 5 17.11 -6.48 -29.81
C SER A 5 17.04 -5.09 -30.46
N ALA A 6 16.07 -4.26 -30.07
CA ALA A 6 15.94 -2.89 -30.57
C ALA A 6 17.15 -2.01 -30.19
N LEU A 7 17.64 -2.14 -28.94
CA LEU A 7 18.85 -1.44 -28.49
C LEU A 7 20.11 -1.91 -29.23
N MET A 8 20.25 -3.21 -29.51
CA MET A 8 21.36 -3.74 -30.29
C MET A 8 21.34 -3.23 -31.74
N ILE A 9 20.16 -3.18 -32.37
CA ILE A 9 19.99 -2.60 -33.72
C ILE A 9 20.36 -1.12 -33.71
N TRP A 10 19.86 -0.35 -32.73
CA TRP A 10 20.16 1.08 -32.62
C TRP A 10 21.65 1.35 -32.42
N LYS A 11 22.31 0.61 -31.52
CA LYS A 11 23.76 0.73 -31.31
C LYS A 11 24.56 0.27 -32.52
N GLY A 12 24.12 -0.78 -33.22
CA GLY A 12 24.72 -1.21 -34.49
C GLY A 12 24.63 -0.11 -35.55
N LEU A 13 23.48 0.54 -35.70
CA LEU A 13 23.30 1.65 -36.62
C LEU A 13 24.22 2.84 -36.28
N MET A 14 24.34 3.22 -35.00
CA MET A 14 25.27 4.29 -34.58
C MET A 14 26.72 3.99 -35.00
N VAL A 15 27.16 2.73 -34.86
CA VAL A 15 28.52 2.31 -35.25
C VAL A 15 28.69 2.34 -36.77
N ILE A 16 27.70 1.85 -37.53
CA ILE A 16 27.76 1.80 -38.99
C ILE A 16 27.75 3.21 -39.60
N THR A 17 26.92 4.10 -39.09
CA THR A 17 26.76 5.44 -39.66
C THR A 17 27.74 6.46 -39.09
N GLY A 18 28.42 6.14 -37.99
CA GLY A 18 29.27 7.07 -37.25
C GLY A 18 28.50 8.23 -36.59
N SER A 19 27.16 8.20 -36.62
CA SER A 19 26.31 9.27 -36.07
C SER A 19 25.73 8.86 -34.73
N GLU A 20 25.71 9.80 -33.77
CA GLU A 20 25.04 9.60 -32.48
C GLU A 20 23.51 9.49 -32.62
N SER A 21 22.96 10.02 -33.71
CA SER A 21 21.54 9.96 -34.04
C SER A 21 21.37 9.57 -35.51
N PRO A 22 21.46 8.27 -35.86
CA PRO A 22 21.43 7.81 -37.25
C PRO A 22 20.12 8.12 -37.98
N ILE A 23 19.06 8.47 -37.25
CA ILE A 23 17.72 8.75 -37.79
C ILE A 23 17.20 10.05 -37.16
N VAL A 24 16.69 10.98 -37.96
CA VAL A 24 16.09 12.26 -37.51
C VAL A 24 14.84 12.57 -38.32
N VAL A 25 13.84 13.21 -37.71
CA VAL A 25 12.59 13.63 -38.39
C VAL A 25 12.63 15.13 -38.68
N VAL A 26 12.19 15.53 -39.87
CA VAL A 26 12.00 16.93 -40.24
C VAL A 26 10.75 17.49 -39.56
N LEU A 27 10.92 18.52 -38.71
CA LEU A 27 9.85 19.06 -37.87
C LEU A 27 9.18 20.32 -38.43
N SER A 28 9.81 20.99 -39.40
CA SER A 28 9.36 22.28 -39.96
C SER A 28 9.46 22.29 -41.49
N GLY A 29 8.83 23.30 -42.12
CA GLY A 29 8.89 23.52 -43.57
C GLY A 29 10.09 24.36 -44.05
N SER A 30 11.14 24.52 -43.24
CA SER A 30 12.31 25.34 -43.62
C SER A 30 13.17 24.72 -44.72
N MET A 31 12.99 23.43 -44.99
CA MET A 31 13.70 22.66 -46.00
C MET A 31 12.89 22.42 -47.27
N GLU A 32 11.70 23.01 -47.41
CA GLU A 32 10.90 22.85 -48.63
C GLU A 32 11.55 23.60 -49.80
N PRO A 33 11.54 23.03 -51.03
CA PRO A 33 10.86 21.80 -51.44
C PRO A 33 11.70 20.52 -51.30
N ALA A 34 12.93 20.59 -50.76
CA ALA A 34 13.83 19.44 -50.70
C ALA A 34 13.37 18.36 -49.70
N PHE A 35 12.85 18.79 -48.54
CA PHE A 35 12.21 17.91 -47.56
C PHE A 35 10.97 18.56 -46.98
N PHE A 36 9.96 17.75 -46.75
CA PHE A 36 8.70 18.17 -46.15
C PHE A 36 8.65 17.82 -44.66
N ARG A 37 7.80 18.53 -43.91
CA ARG A 37 7.53 18.18 -42.51
C ARG A 37 7.03 16.73 -42.42
N GLY A 38 7.70 15.94 -41.57
CA GLY A 38 7.42 14.52 -41.39
C GLY A 38 8.33 13.58 -42.18
N ASP A 39 9.26 14.08 -42.98
CA ASP A 39 10.26 13.22 -43.63
C ASP A 39 11.26 12.66 -42.59
N LEU A 40 11.57 11.36 -42.73
CA LEU A 40 12.53 10.66 -41.88
C LEU A 40 13.88 10.61 -42.59
N LEU A 41 14.90 11.28 -42.05
CA LEU A 41 16.24 11.36 -42.61
C LEU A 41 17.16 10.29 -42.01
N MET A 42 17.91 9.62 -42.88
CA MET A 42 19.00 8.71 -42.51
C MET A 42 20.33 9.46 -42.58
N LEU A 43 21.03 9.50 -41.44
CA LEU A 43 22.22 10.30 -41.24
C LEU A 43 23.48 9.45 -41.19
N THR A 44 24.55 9.99 -41.78
CA THR A 44 25.92 9.45 -41.65
C THR A 44 26.88 10.58 -41.24
N ASN A 45 27.82 10.28 -40.35
CA ASN A 45 28.85 11.24 -39.92
C ASN A 45 30.26 10.66 -40.09
N ASP A 46 30.61 10.36 -41.35
CA ASP A 46 31.93 9.84 -41.69
C ASP A 46 32.99 10.96 -41.63
N VAL A 47 34.01 10.76 -40.79
CA VAL A 47 35.10 11.71 -40.54
C VAL A 47 35.98 11.88 -41.79
N ASP A 48 36.10 10.85 -42.62
CA ASP A 48 36.95 10.88 -43.82
C ASP A 48 36.27 11.56 -45.03
N ASP A 49 34.95 11.79 -44.98
CA ASP A 49 34.18 12.46 -46.03
C ASP A 49 33.94 13.95 -45.68
N PRO A 50 34.63 14.90 -46.36
CA PRO A 50 34.59 16.33 -46.05
C PRO A 50 33.22 16.95 -46.39
N ILE A 51 32.82 17.96 -45.61
CA ILE A 51 31.55 18.67 -45.83
C ILE A 51 31.69 19.62 -47.01
N ARG A 52 30.77 19.53 -47.97
CA ARG A 52 30.77 20.36 -49.18
C ARG A 52 29.58 21.31 -49.21
N ALA A 53 29.73 22.39 -49.98
CA ALA A 53 28.58 23.24 -50.31
C ALA A 53 27.54 22.40 -51.07
N GLY A 54 26.28 22.48 -50.64
CA GLY A 54 25.16 21.68 -51.13
C GLY A 54 24.76 20.52 -50.20
N ASP A 55 25.63 20.10 -49.28
CA ASP A 55 25.34 19.03 -48.32
C ASP A 55 24.18 19.40 -47.39
N ILE A 56 23.35 18.42 -47.04
CA ILE A 56 22.28 18.57 -46.04
C ILE A 56 22.82 18.09 -44.70
N THR A 57 23.06 19.02 -43.80
CA THR A 57 23.64 18.76 -42.48
C THR A 57 22.57 18.88 -41.40
N VAL A 58 22.59 17.94 -40.46
CA VAL A 58 21.87 18.02 -39.20
C VAL A 58 22.86 18.41 -38.12
N PHE A 59 22.63 19.56 -37.50
CA PHE A 59 23.53 20.12 -36.50
C PHE A 59 22.79 20.49 -35.21
N LYS A 60 23.51 20.46 -34.10
CA LYS A 60 23.00 20.81 -32.77
C LYS A 60 23.72 22.06 -32.29
N ILE A 61 22.95 23.04 -31.84
CA ILE A 61 23.46 24.29 -31.26
C ILE A 61 23.38 24.18 -29.74
N GLU A 62 24.40 24.68 -29.05
CA GLU A 62 24.40 24.76 -27.59
C GLU A 62 23.23 25.64 -27.10
N GLY A 63 22.42 25.10 -26.19
CA GLY A 63 21.22 25.76 -25.67
C GLY A 63 19.92 25.46 -26.44
N ARG A 64 19.97 24.62 -27.48
CA ARG A 64 18.76 24.08 -28.14
C ARG A 64 18.69 22.56 -28.02
N ASP A 65 17.52 22.06 -27.66
CA ASP A 65 17.27 20.62 -27.49
C ASP A 65 16.99 19.91 -28.82
N ILE A 66 16.51 20.65 -29.83
CA ILE A 66 16.08 20.12 -31.12
C ILE A 66 17.16 20.40 -32.18
N PRO A 67 17.69 19.38 -32.88
CA PRO A 67 18.65 19.58 -33.95
C PRO A 67 18.00 20.24 -35.18
N ILE A 68 18.79 21.01 -35.92
CA ILE A 68 18.34 21.74 -37.11
C ILE A 68 18.89 21.05 -38.35
N VAL A 69 18.05 20.89 -39.36
CA VAL A 69 18.40 20.30 -40.66
C VAL A 69 18.44 21.43 -41.68
N HIS A 70 19.60 21.83 -42.17
CA HIS A 70 19.72 22.84 -43.23
C HIS A 70 20.85 22.54 -44.23
N ARG A 71 20.81 23.20 -45.38
CA ARG A 71 21.79 23.03 -46.46
C ARG A 71 23.01 23.88 -46.24
N VAL A 72 24.19 23.32 -46.45
CA VAL A 72 25.46 24.05 -46.44
C VAL A 72 25.55 24.93 -47.68
N ILE A 73 25.63 26.24 -47.50
CA ILE A 73 25.73 27.20 -48.61
C ILE A 73 27.16 27.68 -48.87
N LYS A 74 28.02 27.67 -47.84
CA LYS A 74 29.40 28.11 -47.97
C LYS A 74 30.31 27.34 -47.02
N VAL A 75 31.46 26.89 -47.53
CA VAL A 75 32.51 26.23 -46.77
C VAL A 75 33.78 27.08 -46.84
N HIS A 76 34.44 27.29 -45.70
CA HIS A 76 35.78 27.85 -45.59
C HIS A 76 36.67 26.74 -45.05
N GLU A 77 37.54 26.23 -45.92
CA GLU A 77 38.48 25.18 -45.58
C GLU A 77 39.86 25.82 -45.39
N LYS A 78 40.43 25.62 -44.20
CA LYS A 78 41.80 26.07 -43.88
C LYS A 78 42.72 24.88 -43.59
N ASP A 79 42.17 23.80 -43.01
CA ASP A 79 42.72 22.44 -42.83
C ASP A 79 41.57 21.44 -42.58
N LYS A 80 41.81 20.12 -42.71
CA LYS A 80 40.78 19.06 -42.52
C LYS A 80 40.01 19.16 -41.20
N ASP A 81 40.68 19.61 -40.13
CA ASP A 81 40.10 19.72 -38.78
C ASP A 81 39.50 21.11 -38.45
N ASP A 82 39.75 22.15 -39.26
CA ASP A 82 39.18 23.51 -39.06
C ASP A 82 38.28 23.91 -40.25
N THR A 83 37.39 23.00 -40.65
CA THR A 83 36.36 23.28 -41.65
C THR A 83 35.23 24.09 -41.01
N LYS A 84 35.05 25.33 -41.47
CA LYS A 84 33.98 26.23 -41.04
C LYS A 84 32.95 26.37 -42.14
N PHE A 85 31.67 26.20 -41.82
CA PHE A 85 30.63 26.27 -42.83
C PHE A 85 29.40 27.05 -42.37
N LEU A 86 28.64 27.53 -43.34
CA LEU A 86 27.43 28.32 -43.17
C LEU A 86 26.28 27.54 -43.78
N THR A 87 25.18 27.42 -43.03
CA THR A 87 23.97 26.73 -43.46
C THR A 87 22.83 27.72 -43.69
N LYS A 88 21.85 27.27 -44.46
CA LYS A 88 20.58 27.97 -44.71
C LYS A 88 19.49 26.95 -45.04
N GLY A 89 18.29 27.16 -44.50
CA GLY A 89 17.10 26.43 -44.93
C GLY A 89 16.73 26.76 -46.38
N ASP A 90 16.34 25.75 -47.15
CA ASP A 90 15.99 25.92 -48.56
C ASP A 90 14.83 26.91 -48.76
N ASN A 91 13.89 26.95 -47.82
CA ASN A 91 12.74 27.87 -47.80
C ASN A 91 12.98 29.16 -47.00
N ASN A 92 14.14 29.35 -46.40
CA ASN A 92 14.44 30.56 -45.61
C ASN A 92 14.94 31.69 -46.52
N MET A 93 14.65 32.97 -46.19
CA MET A 93 15.18 34.12 -46.95
C MET A 93 16.62 34.50 -46.56
N VAL A 94 17.02 34.19 -45.32
CA VAL A 94 18.31 34.55 -44.72
C VAL A 94 19.08 33.29 -44.31
N ASP A 95 20.40 33.45 -44.10
CA ASP A 95 21.24 32.37 -43.57
C ASP A 95 21.03 32.13 -42.06
N ASP A 96 21.60 31.04 -41.56
CA ASP A 96 21.34 30.56 -40.19
C ASP A 96 22.18 31.26 -39.11
N ARG A 97 22.92 32.33 -39.41
CA ARG A 97 23.74 33.04 -38.39
C ARG A 97 22.93 33.52 -37.20
N GLY A 98 21.67 33.89 -37.41
CA GLY A 98 20.76 34.28 -36.33
C GLY A 98 20.27 33.11 -35.46
N LEU A 99 20.48 31.86 -35.89
CA LEU A 99 20.10 30.66 -35.15
C LEU A 99 21.24 30.11 -34.30
N TYR A 100 22.49 30.37 -34.68
CA TYR A 100 23.69 29.88 -33.99
C TYR A 100 23.82 30.45 -32.56
N ALA A 101 24.74 29.87 -31.78
CA ALA A 101 25.01 30.35 -30.43
C ALA A 101 25.55 31.79 -30.43
N SER A 102 25.38 32.51 -29.32
CA SER A 102 25.84 33.90 -29.19
C SER A 102 27.34 34.01 -29.49
N GLY A 103 27.70 34.85 -30.47
CA GLY A 103 29.09 35.03 -30.93
C GLY A 103 29.59 33.97 -31.93
N GLN A 104 28.77 32.98 -32.30
CA GLN A 104 29.09 31.97 -33.30
C GLN A 104 28.59 32.41 -34.68
N TYR A 105 29.52 32.59 -35.64
CA TYR A 105 29.19 32.98 -37.03
C TYR A 105 29.31 31.83 -38.04
N TRP A 106 29.94 30.73 -37.64
CA TRP A 106 30.21 29.56 -38.46
C TRP A 106 30.02 28.29 -37.63
N LEU A 107 29.48 27.26 -38.27
CA LEU A 107 29.43 25.92 -37.71
C LEU A 107 30.77 25.21 -37.96
N GLN A 108 31.14 24.36 -37.02
CA GLN A 108 32.30 23.49 -37.12
C GLN A 108 31.86 22.03 -37.16
N ARG A 109 32.78 21.13 -37.53
CA ARG A 109 32.48 19.69 -37.63
C ARG A 109 31.90 19.10 -36.34
N LYS A 110 32.33 19.59 -35.17
CA LYS A 110 31.82 19.19 -33.84
C LYS A 110 30.33 19.46 -33.63
N ASP A 111 29.76 20.42 -34.35
CA ASP A 111 28.35 20.80 -34.20
C ASP A 111 27.44 19.88 -35.04
N VAL A 112 28.02 19.07 -35.93
CA VAL A 112 27.30 18.21 -36.88
C VAL A 112 27.00 16.85 -36.25
N VAL A 113 25.71 16.55 -36.15
CA VAL A 113 25.19 15.24 -35.74
C VAL A 113 25.34 14.23 -36.88
N GLY A 114 25.10 14.67 -38.12
CA GLY A 114 25.33 13.88 -39.33
C GLY A 114 24.84 14.57 -40.60
N ARG A 115 25.15 13.98 -41.75
CA ARG A 115 24.66 14.40 -43.07
C ARG A 115 23.58 13.46 -43.58
N ALA A 116 22.52 14.01 -44.15
CA ALA A 116 21.46 13.20 -44.73
C ALA A 116 21.94 12.53 -46.02
N LYS A 117 21.92 11.20 -46.06
CA LYS A 117 22.24 10.38 -47.25
C LYS A 117 21.01 9.73 -47.89
N GLY A 118 19.90 9.68 -47.16
CA GLY A 118 18.62 9.19 -47.66
C GLY A 118 17.47 9.66 -46.79
N PHE A 119 16.25 9.52 -47.29
CA PHE A 119 15.06 9.85 -46.52
C PHE A 119 13.89 8.93 -46.89
N VAL A 120 12.92 8.84 -45.98
CA VAL A 120 11.63 8.20 -46.22
C VAL A 120 10.54 9.24 -46.02
N PRO A 121 9.74 9.55 -47.06
CA PRO A 121 8.80 10.65 -46.99
C PRO A 121 7.65 10.37 -46.01
N TYR A 122 7.23 11.39 -45.26
CA TYR A 122 6.07 11.40 -44.34
C TYR A 122 6.05 10.38 -43.18
N VAL A 123 6.99 9.43 -43.08
CA VAL A 123 6.99 8.41 -42.00
C VAL A 123 7.11 9.02 -40.61
N GLY A 124 7.87 10.11 -40.49
CA GLY A 124 7.99 10.89 -39.26
C GLY A 124 6.71 11.63 -38.85
N MET A 125 5.66 11.66 -39.69
CA MET A 125 4.36 12.18 -39.25
C MET A 125 3.78 11.36 -38.11
N VAL A 126 4.06 10.05 -38.05
CA VAL A 126 3.61 9.19 -36.93
C VAL A 126 4.20 9.67 -35.61
N THR A 127 5.51 9.92 -35.57
CA THR A 127 6.18 10.40 -34.34
C THR A 127 5.75 11.81 -33.97
N ILE A 128 5.52 12.69 -34.96
CA ILE A 128 4.99 14.04 -34.73
C ILE A 128 3.58 13.97 -34.13
N ILE A 129 2.66 13.18 -34.72
CA ILE A 129 1.28 13.01 -34.22
C ILE A 129 1.28 12.42 -32.80
N MET A 130 2.14 11.44 -32.51
CA MET A 130 2.25 10.85 -31.16
C MET A 130 2.77 11.84 -30.12
N ASN A 131 3.63 12.79 -30.52
CA ASN A 131 4.14 13.84 -29.64
C ASN A 131 3.13 14.97 -29.44
N ASP A 132 2.45 15.40 -30.51
CA ASP A 132 1.46 16.48 -30.52
C ASP A 132 0.15 16.07 -29.80
N TYR A 133 -0.19 14.77 -29.82
CA TYR A 133 -1.33 14.21 -29.10
C TYR A 133 -0.89 13.14 -28.09
N PRO A 134 -0.43 13.53 -26.89
CA PRO A 134 0.02 12.59 -25.86
C PRO A 134 -1.06 11.57 -25.47
N LYS A 135 -2.34 11.96 -25.52
CA LYS A 135 -3.48 11.05 -25.27
C LYS A 135 -3.54 9.90 -26.29
N LEU A 136 -3.09 10.14 -27.53
CA LEU A 136 -3.09 9.15 -28.60
C LEU A 136 -2.03 8.07 -28.35
N LYS A 137 -0.88 8.44 -27.78
CA LYS A 137 0.16 7.51 -27.29
C LYS A 137 -0.42 6.52 -26.27
N TYR A 138 -1.26 6.98 -25.35
CA TYR A 138 -1.94 6.10 -24.39
C TYR A 138 -3.10 5.32 -25.01
N SER A 139 -3.80 5.88 -26.01
CA SER A 139 -4.92 5.20 -26.69
C SER A 139 -4.50 3.99 -27.53
N VAL A 140 -3.31 4.02 -28.13
CA VAL A 140 -2.74 2.88 -28.90
C VAL A 140 -2.26 1.75 -27.97
N LEU A 141 -2.24 2.01 -26.66
CA LEU A 141 -1.79 1.12 -25.61
C LEU A 141 -2.96 0.60 -24.73
N VAL A 142 -4.23 0.81 -25.10
CA VAL A 142 -5.35 0.56 -24.18
C VAL A 142 -5.62 -0.94 -23.98
N PHE A 143 -5.15 -1.46 -22.85
CA PHE A 143 -5.59 -2.74 -22.26
C PHE A 143 -6.44 -2.53 -20.99
N VAL A 144 -6.68 -1.27 -20.59
CA VAL A 144 -7.59 -0.90 -19.51
C VAL A 144 -8.90 -0.38 -20.09
N ILE A 145 -10.01 -1.04 -19.77
CA ILE A 145 -11.33 -0.70 -20.28
C ILE A 145 -11.91 0.48 -19.50
N GLU A 146 -12.29 1.56 -20.17
CA GLU A 146 -13.08 2.62 -19.55
C GLU A 146 -14.54 2.19 -19.43
N LEU A 147 -14.98 1.96 -18.20
CA LEU A 147 -16.28 1.39 -17.88
C LEU A 147 -17.30 2.49 -17.55
N ASN A 148 -18.57 2.21 -17.85
CA ASN A 148 -19.72 3.06 -17.53
C ASN A 148 -20.64 2.38 -16.51
N ASP A 149 -21.80 2.98 -16.26
CA ASP A 149 -22.84 2.46 -15.39
C ASP A 149 -23.32 1.04 -15.72
N ARG A 150 -23.29 0.64 -16.99
CA ARG A 150 -23.61 -0.75 -17.42
C ARG A 150 -22.66 -1.80 -16.87
N PHE A 151 -21.55 -1.39 -16.25
CA PHE A 151 -20.67 -2.31 -15.54
C PHE A 151 -21.43 -3.13 -14.50
N LEU A 152 -22.43 -2.54 -13.82
CA LEU A 152 -23.24 -3.24 -12.83
C LEU A 152 -23.97 -4.47 -13.40
N ASP A 153 -24.27 -4.50 -14.70
CA ASP A 153 -24.96 -5.63 -15.36
C ASP A 153 -24.01 -6.78 -15.76
N VAL A 154 -22.70 -6.51 -15.76
CA VAL A 154 -21.67 -7.43 -16.26
C VAL A 154 -20.59 -7.77 -15.23
N MET A 155 -20.61 -7.14 -14.06
CA MET A 155 -19.62 -7.34 -12.99
C MET A 155 -19.57 -8.79 -12.49
N ASP A 156 -20.70 -9.50 -12.53
CA ASP A 156 -20.79 -10.90 -12.10
C ASP A 156 -20.34 -11.90 -13.18
N LYS A 157 -20.19 -11.44 -14.42
CA LYS A 157 -19.85 -12.28 -15.57
C LYS A 157 -18.35 -12.23 -15.78
N GLY A 158 -17.64 -13.31 -15.50
CA GLY A 158 -16.19 -13.44 -15.72
C GLY A 158 -15.35 -12.72 -14.65
N LEU A 159 -14.09 -12.45 -14.95
CA LEU A 159 -13.15 -11.83 -14.01
C LEU A 159 -12.94 -10.36 -14.38
N TRP A 160 -13.16 -9.47 -13.41
CA TRP A 160 -12.92 -8.04 -13.56
C TRP A 160 -11.98 -7.54 -12.48
N PHE A 161 -11.10 -6.62 -12.85
CA PHE A 161 -10.28 -5.90 -11.90
C PHE A 161 -10.40 -4.40 -12.19
N VAL A 162 -11.03 -3.66 -11.29
CA VAL A 162 -11.55 -2.32 -11.59
C VAL A 162 -11.04 -1.29 -10.59
N GLU A 163 -10.51 -0.18 -11.12
CA GLU A 163 -10.23 1.03 -10.35
C GLU A 163 -11.45 1.97 -10.38
N PHE A 164 -11.95 2.33 -9.19
CA PHE A 164 -12.95 3.37 -8.99
C PHE A 164 -12.24 4.67 -8.61
N TYR A 165 -12.36 5.70 -9.45
CA TYR A 165 -11.56 6.92 -9.34
C TYR A 165 -12.39 8.20 -9.50
N ALA A 166 -11.76 9.32 -9.12
CA ALA A 166 -12.25 10.67 -9.40
C ALA A 166 -11.17 11.48 -10.14
N PRO A 167 -11.50 12.22 -11.23
CA PRO A 167 -10.51 12.93 -12.05
C PRO A 167 -9.69 13.99 -11.30
N TRP A 168 -10.23 14.54 -10.22
CA TRP A 168 -9.58 15.56 -9.39
C TRP A 168 -8.71 14.96 -8.27
N CYS A 169 -8.80 13.67 -7.98
CA CYS A 169 -8.08 13.03 -6.88
C CYS A 169 -6.58 12.88 -7.19
N ALA A 170 -5.72 13.42 -6.32
CA ALA A 170 -4.27 13.34 -6.48
C ALA A 170 -3.74 11.89 -6.43
N HIS A 171 -4.29 11.05 -5.54
CA HIS A 171 -3.89 9.64 -5.42
C HIS A 171 -4.29 8.82 -6.67
N CYS A 172 -5.44 9.11 -7.29
CA CYS A 172 -5.84 8.50 -8.57
C CYS A 172 -4.88 8.89 -9.70
N LYS A 173 -4.50 10.18 -9.79
CA LYS A 173 -3.54 10.65 -10.79
C LYS A 173 -2.17 9.97 -10.66
N GLN A 174 -1.75 9.68 -9.42
CA GLN A 174 -0.50 8.93 -9.16
C GLN A 174 -0.61 7.45 -9.52
N LEU A 175 -1.77 6.83 -9.29
CA LEU A 175 -2.01 5.42 -9.58
C LEU A 175 -2.20 5.13 -11.08
N MET A 176 -2.80 6.05 -11.83
CA MET A 176 -3.10 5.92 -13.26
C MET A 176 -1.97 5.30 -14.10
N PRO A 177 -0.71 5.80 -14.08
CA PRO A 177 0.36 5.18 -14.87
C PRO A 177 0.67 3.74 -14.42
N VAL A 178 0.52 3.41 -13.15
CA VAL A 178 0.72 2.05 -12.64
C VAL A 178 -0.44 1.15 -13.08
N TRP A 179 -1.67 1.65 -13.06
CA TRP A 179 -2.87 0.91 -13.45
C TRP A 179 -2.87 0.52 -14.94
N GLU A 180 -2.46 1.44 -15.80
CA GLU A 180 -2.29 1.15 -17.25
C GLU A 180 -1.24 0.06 -17.46
N LEU A 181 -0.10 0.11 -16.74
CA LEU A 181 0.94 -0.93 -16.81
C LEU A 181 0.47 -2.28 -16.29
N VAL A 182 -0.45 -2.32 -15.32
CA VAL A 182 -1.08 -3.55 -14.83
C VAL A 182 -1.96 -4.16 -15.93
N GLY A 183 -2.78 -3.34 -16.59
CA GLY A 183 -3.59 -3.77 -17.75
C GLY A 183 -2.73 -4.40 -18.84
N HIS A 184 -1.64 -3.74 -19.21
CA HIS A 184 -0.65 -4.29 -20.15
C HIS A 184 -0.07 -5.62 -19.72
N ALA A 185 0.45 -5.69 -18.50
CA ALA A 185 1.16 -6.87 -18.03
C ALA A 185 0.23 -8.09 -17.93
N LEU A 186 -1.04 -7.90 -17.55
CA LEU A 186 -2.02 -8.98 -17.52
C LEU A 186 -2.42 -9.43 -18.93
N ALA A 187 -2.54 -8.50 -19.88
CA ALA A 187 -2.82 -8.83 -21.28
C ALA A 187 -1.65 -9.55 -21.96
N ASP A 188 -0.40 -9.10 -21.74
CA ASP A 188 0.82 -9.75 -22.26
C ASP A 188 0.95 -11.20 -21.77
N LYS A 189 0.49 -11.46 -20.53
CA LYS A 189 0.41 -12.79 -19.94
C LYS A 189 -0.79 -13.63 -20.40
N GLN A 190 -1.63 -13.10 -21.29
CA GLN A 190 -2.88 -13.72 -21.74
C GLN A 190 -3.82 -14.07 -20.57
N SER A 191 -3.80 -13.23 -19.51
CA SER A 191 -4.66 -13.41 -18.35
C SER A 191 -6.13 -13.27 -18.73
N PRO A 192 -7.04 -14.09 -18.18
CA PRO A 192 -8.48 -13.93 -18.37
C PRO A 192 -9.08 -12.70 -17.64
N VAL A 193 -8.27 -11.99 -16.84
CA VAL A 193 -8.71 -10.84 -16.06
C VAL A 193 -8.88 -9.61 -16.95
N ARG A 194 -10.09 -9.04 -16.97
CA ARG A 194 -10.34 -7.76 -17.64
C ARG A 194 -10.07 -6.62 -16.68
N VAL A 195 -9.09 -5.79 -17.03
CA VAL A 195 -8.75 -4.60 -16.25
C VAL A 195 -9.60 -3.42 -16.72
N GLY A 196 -10.23 -2.72 -15.79
CA GLY A 196 -11.09 -1.59 -16.10
C GLY A 196 -10.92 -0.42 -15.13
N LYS A 197 -11.56 0.70 -15.46
CA LYS A 197 -11.65 1.87 -14.58
C LYS A 197 -13.00 2.56 -14.74
N VAL A 198 -13.55 3.08 -13.64
CA VAL A 198 -14.84 3.77 -13.60
C VAL A 198 -14.64 5.15 -12.98
N ASP A 199 -15.05 6.19 -13.70
CA ASP A 199 -15.15 7.55 -13.16
C ASP A 199 -16.40 7.67 -12.29
N CYS A 200 -16.22 7.57 -10.98
CA CYS A 200 -17.31 7.64 -10.01
C CYS A 200 -17.91 9.05 -9.89
N THR A 201 -17.26 10.09 -10.39
CA THR A 201 -17.86 11.45 -10.43
C THR A 201 -18.88 11.58 -11.55
N ARG A 202 -18.71 10.80 -12.61
CA ARG A 202 -19.66 10.72 -13.73
C ARG A 202 -20.75 9.68 -13.49
N PHE A 203 -20.39 8.56 -12.85
CA PHE A 203 -21.28 7.44 -12.58
C PHE A 203 -21.48 7.25 -11.07
N ASN A 204 -22.11 8.24 -10.43
CA ASN A 204 -22.35 8.24 -8.98
C ASN A 204 -23.20 7.03 -8.51
N ASN A 205 -24.09 6.52 -9.37
CA ASN A 205 -24.88 5.33 -9.09
C ASN A 205 -23.98 4.12 -8.82
N VAL A 206 -22.94 3.90 -9.62
CA VAL A 206 -21.98 2.80 -9.43
C VAL A 206 -21.28 2.94 -8.07
N ALA A 207 -20.84 4.14 -7.72
CA ALA A 207 -20.20 4.41 -6.43
C ALA A 207 -21.13 4.11 -5.25
N SER A 208 -22.40 4.52 -5.35
CA SER A 208 -23.39 4.27 -4.30
C SER A 208 -23.73 2.78 -4.14
N THR A 209 -23.94 2.06 -5.25
CA THR A 209 -24.28 0.62 -5.25
C THR A 209 -23.14 -0.22 -4.70
N LEU A 210 -21.89 0.10 -5.08
CA LEU A 210 -20.70 -0.62 -4.63
C LEU A 210 -20.11 -0.06 -3.32
N SER A 211 -20.81 0.86 -2.66
CA SER A 211 -20.39 1.47 -1.38
C SER A 211 -18.97 2.06 -1.41
N ILE A 212 -18.59 2.72 -2.50
CA ILE A 212 -17.29 3.36 -2.65
C ILE A 212 -17.24 4.64 -1.82
N ARG A 213 -16.46 4.64 -0.73
CA ARG A 213 -16.36 5.76 0.24
C ARG A 213 -15.15 6.67 0.03
N GLY A 214 -14.21 6.27 -0.82
CA GLY A 214 -12.96 7.01 -1.05
C GLY A 214 -12.34 6.65 -2.39
N TYR A 215 -11.33 7.43 -2.80
CA TYR A 215 -10.67 7.24 -4.09
C TYR A 215 -9.14 7.29 -3.95
N PRO A 216 -8.39 6.45 -4.66
CA PRO A 216 -8.86 5.34 -5.50
C PRO A 216 -9.24 4.12 -4.64
N THR A 217 -10.33 3.46 -5.02
CA THR A 217 -10.71 2.13 -4.51
C THR A 217 -10.53 1.12 -5.64
N ILE A 218 -9.88 0.00 -5.36
CA ILE A 218 -9.60 -1.04 -6.34
C ILE A 218 -10.32 -2.32 -5.88
N ILE A 219 -11.11 -2.93 -6.76
CA ILE A 219 -11.89 -4.13 -6.44
C ILE A 219 -11.71 -5.16 -7.55
N PHE A 220 -11.48 -6.41 -7.16
CA PHE A 220 -11.55 -7.56 -8.05
C PHE A 220 -12.91 -8.23 -7.91
N PHE A 221 -13.53 -8.56 -9.05
CA PHE A 221 -14.83 -9.23 -9.10
C PHE A 221 -14.67 -10.63 -9.68
N ARG A 222 -15.17 -11.62 -8.95
CA ARG A 222 -15.16 -13.03 -9.34
C ARG A 222 -16.50 -13.66 -8.96
N ASN A 223 -17.28 -14.09 -9.96
CA ASN A 223 -18.55 -14.80 -9.75
C ASN A 223 -19.51 -14.04 -8.79
N GLY A 224 -19.56 -12.71 -8.88
CA GLY A 224 -20.37 -11.85 -8.01
C GLY A 224 -19.78 -11.56 -6.62
N ILE A 225 -18.61 -12.11 -6.30
CA ILE A 225 -17.87 -11.78 -5.08
C ILE A 225 -17.00 -10.55 -5.34
N GLN A 226 -17.13 -9.55 -4.47
CA GLN A 226 -16.31 -8.34 -4.47
C GLN A 226 -15.13 -8.53 -3.53
N ILE A 227 -13.91 -8.38 -4.05
CA ILE A 227 -12.67 -8.59 -3.31
C ILE A 227 -11.89 -7.27 -3.32
N PRO A 228 -11.94 -6.48 -2.24
CA PRO A 228 -11.22 -5.22 -2.18
C PRO A 228 -9.71 -5.46 -2.14
N TYR A 229 -8.96 -4.61 -2.84
CA TYR A 229 -7.52 -4.62 -2.81
C TYR A 229 -6.97 -3.62 -1.77
N GLU A 230 -6.40 -4.16 -0.69
CA GLU A 230 -5.82 -3.39 0.42
C GLU A 230 -4.27 -3.41 0.41
N GLY A 231 -3.68 -3.88 -0.69
CA GLY A 231 -2.23 -3.99 -0.85
C GLY A 231 -1.53 -2.68 -1.23
N GLU A 232 -0.21 -2.74 -1.33
CA GLU A 232 0.59 -1.62 -1.82
C GLU A 232 0.31 -1.30 -3.29
N ARG A 233 0.20 -0.03 -3.65
CA ARG A 233 -0.12 0.42 -5.01
C ARG A 233 1.07 0.31 -6.00
N ARG A 234 1.91 -0.73 -5.87
CA ARG A 234 3.01 -1.05 -6.79
C ARG A 234 2.51 -2.01 -7.86
N LYS A 235 3.07 -1.89 -9.08
CA LYS A 235 2.67 -2.70 -10.24
C LYS A 235 2.72 -4.21 -9.93
N GLU A 236 3.82 -4.67 -9.34
CA GLU A 236 4.06 -6.09 -9.07
C GLU A 236 3.05 -6.66 -8.06
N ASP A 237 2.69 -5.89 -7.03
CA ASP A 237 1.78 -6.36 -5.98
C ASP A 237 0.33 -6.41 -6.48
N ILE A 238 -0.06 -5.46 -7.33
CA ILE A 238 -1.36 -5.43 -7.99
C ILE A 238 -1.50 -6.62 -8.97
N ILE A 239 -0.46 -6.91 -9.77
CA ILE A 239 -0.46 -8.05 -10.71
C ILE A 239 -0.56 -9.38 -9.94
N LYS A 240 0.27 -9.57 -8.90
CA LYS A 240 0.25 -10.80 -8.10
C LYS A 240 -1.12 -11.05 -7.48
N PHE A 241 -1.77 -10.00 -6.99
CA PHE A 241 -3.11 -10.10 -6.44
C PHE A 241 -4.14 -10.51 -7.51
N ALA A 242 -4.09 -9.90 -8.69
CA ALA A 242 -4.98 -10.26 -9.81
C ALA A 242 -4.78 -11.73 -10.24
N GLU A 243 -3.53 -12.18 -10.34
CA GLU A 243 -3.20 -13.57 -10.67
C GLU A 243 -3.74 -14.53 -9.61
N LYS A 244 -3.52 -14.24 -8.33
CA LYS A 244 -4.04 -15.01 -7.20
C LYS A 244 -5.57 -15.10 -7.20
N CYS A 245 -6.26 -13.99 -7.47
CA CYS A 245 -7.72 -13.97 -7.54
C CYS A 245 -8.29 -14.67 -8.79
N SER A 246 -7.50 -14.76 -9.87
CA SER A 246 -7.91 -15.41 -11.12
C SER A 246 -7.71 -16.93 -11.15
N GLY A 247 -6.82 -17.46 -10.30
CA GLY A 247 -6.54 -18.89 -10.19
C GLY A 247 -7.68 -19.69 -9.52
N PRO A 248 -7.63 -21.03 -9.56
CA PRO A 248 -8.58 -21.84 -8.79
C PRO A 248 -8.38 -21.60 -7.29
N VAL A 249 -9.44 -21.79 -6.52
CA VAL A 249 -9.41 -21.62 -5.06
C VAL A 249 -8.47 -22.64 -4.41
N VAL A 250 -8.49 -23.88 -4.92
CA VAL A 250 -7.54 -24.95 -4.57
C VAL A 250 -6.79 -25.36 -5.83
N ASP A 251 -5.50 -25.04 -5.87
CA ASP A 251 -4.59 -25.42 -6.96
C ASP A 251 -4.23 -26.91 -6.87
N LYS A 252 -3.97 -27.57 -8.00
CA LYS A 252 -3.48 -28.96 -8.00
C LYS A 252 -1.97 -28.99 -8.07
N ILE A 253 -1.36 -29.86 -7.28
CA ILE A 253 0.06 -30.21 -7.38
C ILE A 253 0.13 -31.57 -8.05
N GLU A 254 0.73 -31.63 -9.24
CA GLU A 254 0.81 -32.85 -10.05
C GLU A 254 2.23 -33.42 -10.07
N THR A 255 3.25 -32.62 -9.79
CA THR A 255 4.65 -33.07 -9.88
C THR A 255 5.48 -32.64 -8.67
N LYS A 256 6.50 -33.42 -8.34
CA LYS A 256 7.47 -33.09 -7.28
C LYS A 256 8.20 -31.77 -7.55
N ALA A 257 8.49 -31.45 -8.81
CA ALA A 257 9.13 -30.19 -9.19
C ALA A 257 8.26 -28.97 -8.86
N GLN A 258 6.95 -29.04 -9.13
CA GLN A 258 6.00 -28.00 -8.73
C GLN A 258 5.96 -27.85 -7.20
N PHE A 259 5.95 -28.96 -6.47
CA PHE A 259 5.99 -28.94 -5.01
C PHE A 259 7.27 -28.29 -4.47
N GLU A 260 8.44 -28.64 -5.01
CA GLU A 260 9.73 -28.06 -4.60
C GLU A 260 9.81 -26.55 -4.89
N GLU A 261 9.19 -26.08 -5.98
CA GLU A 261 9.09 -24.64 -6.28
C GLU A 261 8.16 -23.93 -5.27
N LEU A 262 7.01 -24.53 -4.97
CA LEU A 262 6.10 -24.01 -3.94
C LEU A 262 6.79 -23.94 -2.58
N LEU A 263 7.54 -24.97 -2.20
CA LEU A 263 8.25 -25.02 -0.93
C LEU A 263 9.27 -23.87 -0.79
N LYS A 264 9.99 -23.51 -1.86
CA LYS A 264 10.88 -22.33 -1.89
C LYS A 264 10.15 -21.01 -1.70
N SER A 265 8.86 -20.94 -2.05
CA SER A 265 8.03 -19.76 -1.86
C SER A 265 7.38 -19.68 -0.47
N ALA A 266 7.39 -20.78 0.30
CA ALA A 266 6.78 -20.91 1.62
C ALA A 266 7.33 -19.92 2.67
N ASP A 267 8.56 -19.44 2.48
CA ASP A 267 9.16 -18.37 3.32
C ASP A 267 8.38 -17.06 3.26
N LYS A 268 7.79 -16.76 2.11
CA LYS A 268 7.09 -15.50 1.84
C LYS A 268 5.59 -15.67 1.94
N GLU A 269 5.07 -16.78 1.45
CA GLU A 269 3.63 -17.06 1.39
C GLU A 269 3.35 -18.47 1.93
N PRO A 270 2.89 -18.58 3.20
CA PRO A 270 2.39 -19.83 3.75
C PRO A 270 1.26 -20.42 2.91
N PHE A 271 1.28 -21.74 2.74
CA PHE A 271 0.26 -22.46 2.00
C PHE A 271 -0.13 -23.77 2.66
N PHE A 272 -1.29 -24.30 2.29
CA PHE A 272 -1.87 -25.52 2.83
C PHE A 272 -2.11 -26.52 1.71
N VAL A 273 -1.77 -27.78 1.95
CA VAL A 273 -1.97 -28.88 1.00
C VAL A 273 -2.91 -29.91 1.62
N PHE A 274 -3.98 -30.23 0.91
CA PHE A 274 -4.80 -31.41 1.15
C PHE A 274 -4.18 -32.60 0.41
N LEU A 275 -3.59 -33.53 1.16
CA LEU A 275 -3.07 -34.79 0.63
C LEU A 275 -4.19 -35.83 0.68
N ASP A 276 -4.46 -36.44 -0.47
CA ASP A 276 -5.50 -37.46 -0.65
C ASP A 276 -4.94 -38.69 -1.39
N ASP A 277 -4.32 -39.60 -0.65
CA ASP A 277 -3.71 -40.83 -1.17
C ASP A 277 -4.73 -42.01 -1.18
N SER A 278 -6.00 -41.74 -0.88
CA SER A 278 -7.06 -42.76 -0.75
C SER A 278 -7.53 -43.37 -2.09
N GLY A 279 -6.97 -42.91 -3.21
CA GLY A 279 -7.34 -43.37 -4.55
C GLY A 279 -8.75 -42.94 -4.97
N LYS A 280 -9.47 -43.80 -5.72
CA LYS A 280 -10.80 -43.47 -6.28
C LYS A 280 -11.97 -43.69 -5.34
N GLN A 281 -11.85 -44.56 -4.33
CA GLN A 281 -12.92 -44.83 -3.38
C GLN A 281 -12.74 -43.98 -2.13
N LYS A 282 -13.63 -42.99 -1.94
CA LYS A 282 -13.58 -42.09 -0.79
C LYS A 282 -14.68 -42.42 0.20
N THR A 283 -14.31 -42.46 1.47
CA THR A 283 -15.27 -42.57 2.56
C THR A 283 -16.09 -41.28 2.70
N SER A 284 -17.27 -41.37 3.31
CA SER A 284 -18.11 -40.20 3.59
C SER A 284 -17.40 -39.15 4.46
N LEU A 285 -16.52 -39.60 5.36
CA LEU A 285 -15.76 -38.70 6.24
C LEU A 285 -14.69 -37.91 5.46
N GLN A 286 -13.96 -38.57 4.56
CA GLN A 286 -12.99 -37.91 3.68
C GLN A 286 -13.66 -36.89 2.75
N MET A 287 -14.85 -37.21 2.22
CA MET A 287 -15.61 -36.27 1.39
C MET A 287 -16.07 -35.04 2.19
N LYS A 288 -16.54 -35.23 3.44
CA LYS A 288 -16.89 -34.12 4.33
C LYS A 288 -15.67 -33.25 4.65
N MET A 289 -14.53 -33.86 4.95
CA MET A 289 -13.28 -33.16 5.23
C MET A 289 -12.82 -32.33 4.01
N TRP A 290 -12.91 -32.89 2.80
CA TRP A 290 -12.63 -32.18 1.55
C TRP A 290 -13.55 -30.98 1.36
N LEU A 291 -14.86 -31.14 1.53
CA LEU A 291 -15.84 -30.06 1.35
C LEU A 291 -15.61 -28.93 2.35
N GLU A 292 -15.30 -29.24 3.62
CA GLU A 292 -14.96 -28.20 4.59
C GLU A 292 -13.66 -27.48 4.22
N TYR A 293 -12.63 -28.21 3.78
CA TYR A 293 -11.39 -27.60 3.31
C TYR A 293 -11.62 -26.67 2.09
N GLU A 294 -12.40 -27.11 1.10
CA GLU A 294 -12.74 -26.33 -0.09
C GLU A 294 -13.52 -25.06 0.28
N ASN A 295 -14.48 -25.16 1.20
CA ASN A 295 -15.20 -23.99 1.71
C ASN A 295 -14.28 -23.03 2.45
N VAL A 296 -13.34 -23.52 3.26
CA VAL A 296 -12.36 -22.66 3.94
C VAL A 296 -11.43 -21.99 2.93
N ALA A 297 -11.04 -22.72 1.89
CA ALA A 297 -10.24 -22.17 0.83
C ALA A 297 -10.99 -21.03 0.12
N ASP A 298 -12.28 -21.18 -0.17
CA ASP A 298 -13.10 -20.13 -0.81
C ASP A 298 -13.28 -18.89 0.08
N MET A 299 -13.27 -19.06 1.40
CA MET A 299 -13.31 -17.93 2.34
C MET A 299 -11.96 -17.21 2.50
N LEU A 300 -10.83 -17.92 2.35
CA LEU A 300 -9.50 -17.42 2.72
C LEU A 300 -8.50 -17.34 1.55
N PHE A 301 -8.91 -17.59 0.30
CA PHE A 301 -8.00 -17.66 -0.86
C PHE A 301 -7.24 -16.36 -1.13
N THR A 302 -7.72 -15.22 -0.66
CA THR A 302 -7.02 -13.92 -0.76
C THR A 302 -5.89 -13.81 0.24
N GLU A 303 -6.03 -14.46 1.39
CA GLU A 303 -5.13 -14.36 2.53
C GLU A 303 -4.05 -15.45 2.53
N THR A 304 -4.36 -16.65 2.02
CA THR A 304 -3.42 -17.79 1.95
C THR A 304 -3.71 -18.65 0.71
N ARG A 305 -2.78 -19.56 0.37
CA ARG A 305 -2.89 -20.42 -0.81
C ARG A 305 -3.26 -21.84 -0.40
N PHE A 306 -4.12 -22.46 -1.19
CA PHE A 306 -4.64 -23.79 -0.95
C PHE A 306 -4.32 -24.69 -2.14
N PHE A 307 -3.92 -25.91 -1.83
CA PHE A 307 -3.44 -26.87 -2.80
C PHE A 307 -3.99 -28.26 -2.51
N LYS A 308 -4.02 -29.11 -3.54
CA LYS A 308 -4.35 -30.52 -3.44
C LYS A 308 -3.28 -31.37 -4.10
N ALA A 309 -2.85 -32.42 -3.42
CA ALA A 309 -2.01 -33.49 -3.97
C ALA A 309 -2.76 -34.82 -3.85
N ASN A 310 -2.80 -35.61 -4.92
CA ASN A 310 -3.46 -36.92 -4.91
C ASN A 310 -2.48 -38.09 -4.78
N GLU A 311 -1.18 -37.82 -4.86
CA GLU A 311 -0.13 -38.84 -4.85
C GLU A 311 0.85 -38.53 -3.73
N ARG A 312 1.11 -39.55 -2.90
CA ARG A 312 2.06 -39.45 -1.79
C ARG A 312 3.47 -39.10 -2.25
N GLU A 313 3.88 -39.57 -3.43
CA GLU A 313 5.23 -39.37 -3.98
C GLU A 313 5.60 -37.91 -4.28
N ILE A 314 4.59 -37.04 -4.42
CA ILE A 314 4.78 -35.61 -4.70
C ILE A 314 5.42 -34.90 -3.50
N ILE A 315 5.10 -35.35 -2.28
CA ILE A 315 5.60 -34.78 -1.04
C ILE A 315 6.71 -35.72 -0.50
N PRO A 316 7.87 -35.22 -0.05
CA PRO A 316 8.94 -36.08 0.47
C PRO A 316 8.47 -36.98 1.64
N GLU A 317 8.87 -38.26 1.64
CA GLU A 317 8.45 -39.23 2.68
C GLU A 317 8.77 -38.79 4.11
N GLU A 318 9.87 -38.06 4.30
CA GLU A 318 10.30 -37.47 5.57
C GLU A 318 9.22 -36.57 6.20
N ILE A 319 8.39 -35.93 5.35
CA ILE A 319 7.30 -35.03 5.74
C ILE A 319 6.04 -35.81 6.11
N ILE A 320 5.81 -36.93 5.42
CA ILE A 320 4.59 -37.72 5.53
C ILE A 320 4.70 -38.76 6.64
N GLY A 321 5.88 -39.34 6.92
CA GLY A 321 6.03 -40.39 7.94
C GLY A 321 5.01 -41.53 7.82
N ASP A 322 4.55 -42.11 8.94
CA ASP A 322 3.49 -43.15 9.00
C ASP A 322 2.05 -42.59 8.97
N ARG A 323 1.83 -41.42 8.35
CA ARG A 323 0.54 -40.71 8.46
C ARG A 323 -0.59 -41.36 7.67
N GLU A 324 -1.81 -40.93 8.03
CA GLU A 324 -3.10 -41.33 7.43
C GLU A 324 -3.15 -41.04 5.93
N GLU A 325 -3.94 -41.83 5.20
CA GLU A 325 -4.16 -41.70 3.75
C GLU A 325 -4.69 -40.32 3.33
N VAL A 326 -5.34 -39.60 4.25
CA VAL A 326 -5.84 -38.24 4.03
C VAL A 326 -5.36 -37.32 5.15
N ALA A 327 -4.77 -36.20 4.75
CA ALA A 327 -4.05 -35.31 5.65
C ALA A 327 -4.07 -33.86 5.15
N LEU A 328 -4.11 -32.91 6.07
CA LEU A 328 -3.94 -31.48 5.81
C LEU A 328 -2.60 -31.01 6.35
N ILE A 329 -1.72 -30.60 5.45
CA ILE A 329 -0.35 -30.20 5.79
C ILE A 329 -0.18 -28.72 5.47
N GLY A 330 0.29 -27.94 6.43
CA GLY A 330 0.71 -26.56 6.17
C GLY A 330 2.21 -26.46 5.95
N PHE A 331 2.62 -25.56 5.06
CA PHE A 331 4.01 -25.30 4.70
C PHE A 331 4.36 -23.83 4.91
N LYS A 332 5.52 -23.58 5.54
CA LYS A 332 6.03 -22.25 5.93
C LYS A 332 7.55 -22.29 6.07
N GLU A 333 8.25 -21.22 5.70
CA GLU A 333 9.71 -21.09 5.91
C GLU A 333 10.51 -22.28 5.34
N SER A 334 10.12 -22.78 4.17
CA SER A 334 10.71 -23.96 3.52
C SER A 334 10.65 -25.24 4.36
N ASP A 335 9.80 -25.24 5.39
CA ASP A 335 9.53 -26.33 6.31
C ASP A 335 8.03 -26.66 6.29
N TYR A 336 7.69 -27.81 6.85
CA TYR A 336 6.31 -28.25 7.03
C TYR A 336 5.95 -28.26 8.50
N TRP A 337 4.67 -28.18 8.82
CA TRP A 337 4.23 -28.17 10.21
C TRP A 337 2.94 -28.98 10.42
N VAL A 338 2.55 -29.09 11.70
CA VAL A 338 1.51 -29.97 12.29
C VAL A 338 0.40 -30.35 11.31
N ASN A 339 0.25 -31.65 11.06
CA ASN A 339 -0.80 -32.20 10.22
C ASN A 339 -2.16 -32.16 10.94
N PHE A 340 -3.22 -31.77 10.24
CA PHE A 340 -4.60 -32.01 10.66
C PHE A 340 -5.09 -33.29 9.95
N GLY A 341 -5.24 -34.36 10.73
CA GLY A 341 -5.61 -35.68 10.21
C GLY A 341 -7.11 -35.95 10.17
N LEU A 342 -7.49 -37.08 9.60
CA LEU A 342 -8.86 -37.58 9.59
C LEU A 342 -9.36 -37.87 11.02
N LYS A 343 -8.50 -38.37 11.91
CA LYS A 343 -8.83 -38.55 13.34
C LYS A 343 -9.12 -37.24 14.07
N ASP A 344 -8.44 -36.17 13.71
CA ASP A 344 -8.68 -34.84 14.29
C ASP A 344 -10.04 -34.29 13.84
N PHE A 345 -10.36 -34.50 12.56
CA PHE A 345 -11.66 -34.19 11.98
C PHE A 345 -12.79 -34.99 12.64
N GLU A 346 -12.60 -36.30 12.84
CA GLU A 346 -13.58 -37.18 13.49
C GLU A 346 -13.85 -36.76 14.94
N ARG A 347 -12.84 -36.24 15.64
CA ARG A 347 -12.96 -35.68 17.00
C ARG A 347 -13.67 -34.32 17.04
N GLY A 348 -14.09 -33.78 15.89
CA GLY A 348 -14.84 -32.53 15.80
C GLY A 348 -14.00 -31.26 15.83
N LYS A 349 -12.68 -31.34 15.57
CA LYS A 349 -11.86 -30.13 15.41
C LYS A 349 -12.22 -29.43 14.10
N SER A 350 -12.31 -28.09 14.10
CA SER A 350 -12.58 -27.33 12.87
C SER A 350 -11.33 -27.12 12.02
N ILE A 351 -11.44 -27.39 10.72
CA ILE A 351 -10.38 -27.10 9.74
C ILE A 351 -10.19 -25.58 9.61
N SER A 352 -11.29 -24.83 9.67
CA SER A 352 -11.28 -23.37 9.57
C SER A 352 -10.48 -22.71 10.69
N GLU A 353 -10.74 -23.10 11.95
CA GLU A 353 -10.01 -22.57 13.10
C GLU A 353 -8.52 -22.93 13.05
N TRP A 354 -8.22 -24.17 12.66
CA TRP A 354 -6.86 -24.63 12.49
C TRP A 354 -6.11 -23.82 11.42
N ILE A 355 -6.67 -23.64 10.22
CA ILE A 355 -6.07 -22.82 9.15
C ILE A 355 -5.91 -21.36 9.58
N ARG A 356 -6.93 -20.74 10.20
CA ARG A 356 -6.87 -19.34 10.63
C ARG A 356 -5.76 -19.09 11.65
N ARG A 357 -5.60 -20.00 12.60
CA ARG A 357 -4.53 -19.93 13.61
C ARG A 357 -3.16 -20.10 12.97
N GLU A 358 -3.09 -21.02 12.02
CA GLU A 358 -1.82 -21.50 11.50
C GLU A 358 -1.45 -20.91 10.14
N ARG A 359 -2.16 -19.96 9.57
CA ARG A 359 -1.72 -19.34 8.30
C ARG A 359 -0.54 -18.38 8.48
N TRP A 360 -0.25 -17.98 9.72
CA TRP A 360 0.78 -16.98 10.00
C TRP A 360 2.18 -17.62 10.03
N PRO A 361 3.23 -16.95 9.50
CA PRO A 361 4.61 -17.34 9.74
C PRO A 361 5.00 -17.10 11.21
N PRO A 362 6.07 -17.75 11.72
CA PRO A 362 6.59 -17.49 13.06
C PRO A 362 6.94 -16.00 13.24
N MET A 363 7.57 -15.39 12.24
CA MET A 363 7.95 -13.97 12.22
C MET A 363 7.25 -13.22 11.08
N LEU A 364 6.05 -12.67 11.33
CA LEU A 364 5.24 -11.98 10.33
C LEU A 364 5.63 -10.50 10.14
N GLN A 365 5.68 -10.01 8.90
CA GLN A 365 5.69 -8.57 8.65
C GLN A 365 4.31 -7.99 8.93
N LEU A 366 4.24 -7.08 9.90
CA LEU A 366 3.03 -6.36 10.26
C LEU A 366 3.00 -5.01 9.55
N SER A 367 1.83 -4.68 9.01
CA SER A 367 1.50 -3.41 8.37
C SER A 367 0.17 -2.91 8.93
N ALA A 368 -0.18 -1.65 8.65
CA ALA A 368 -1.49 -1.13 9.01
C ALA A 368 -2.64 -1.94 8.36
N SER A 369 -2.41 -2.55 7.19
CA SER A 369 -3.43 -3.30 6.45
C SER A 369 -3.67 -4.71 6.99
N ASN A 370 -2.66 -5.39 7.54
CA ASN A 370 -2.82 -6.77 8.02
C ASN A 370 -2.98 -6.89 9.55
N LEU A 371 -2.67 -5.84 10.31
CA LEU A 371 -2.67 -5.89 11.78
C LEU A 371 -4.04 -6.30 12.34
N HIS A 372 -5.13 -5.82 11.74
CA HIS A 372 -6.49 -6.18 12.14
C HIS A 372 -6.75 -7.68 11.94
N SER A 373 -6.48 -8.21 10.74
CA SER A 373 -6.68 -9.64 10.43
C SER A 373 -5.82 -10.54 11.32
N VAL A 374 -4.60 -10.13 11.64
CA VAL A 374 -3.70 -10.86 12.56
C VAL A 374 -4.26 -10.85 13.98
N ALA A 375 -4.81 -9.73 14.41
CA ALA A 375 -5.42 -9.62 15.73
C ALA A 375 -6.72 -10.42 15.85
N ASP A 376 -7.59 -10.39 14.84
CA ASP A 376 -8.86 -11.13 14.82
C ASP A 376 -8.62 -12.64 14.84
N SER A 377 -7.69 -13.12 14.00
CA SER A 377 -7.35 -14.54 13.92
C SER A 377 -6.61 -15.06 15.16
N ASN A 378 -6.06 -14.17 15.98
CA ASN A 378 -5.33 -14.49 17.19
C ASN A 378 -5.91 -13.72 18.40
N SER A 379 -7.23 -13.60 18.53
CA SER A 379 -7.86 -12.78 19.57
C SER A 379 -7.41 -13.08 21.00
N GLU A 380 -6.89 -14.30 21.22
CA GLU A 380 -6.32 -14.76 22.50
C GLU A 380 -4.81 -14.52 22.64
N LYS A 381 -4.07 -14.38 21.54
CA LYS A 381 -2.61 -14.20 21.58
C LYS A 381 -2.22 -12.73 21.67
N LYS A 382 -1.19 -12.45 22.45
CA LYS A 382 -0.51 -11.15 22.47
C LYS A 382 0.52 -11.09 21.34
N LEU A 383 0.62 -9.94 20.67
CA LEU A 383 1.58 -9.73 19.58
C LEU A 383 2.93 -9.27 20.13
N VAL A 384 3.99 -10.00 19.82
CA VAL A 384 5.37 -9.62 20.13
C VAL A 384 5.91 -8.84 18.93
N LEU A 385 5.90 -7.51 19.04
CA LEU A 385 6.22 -6.56 17.98
C LEU A 385 7.68 -6.15 18.01
N ILE A 386 8.33 -6.17 16.85
CA ILE A 386 9.74 -5.78 16.69
C ILE A 386 9.86 -4.69 15.63
N SER A 387 10.26 -3.50 16.04
CA SER A 387 10.46 -2.37 15.12
C SER A 387 11.88 -2.40 14.54
N ILE A 388 12.00 -2.48 13.22
CA ILE A 388 13.30 -2.51 12.53
C ILE A 388 13.23 -1.77 11.19
N GLU A 389 14.34 -1.13 10.80
CA GLU A 389 14.49 -0.54 9.47
C GLU A 389 14.78 -1.65 8.44
N PRO A 390 14.13 -1.66 7.25
CA PRO A 390 14.23 -2.76 6.28
C PRO A 390 15.65 -3.11 5.85
N PHE A 391 16.52 -2.10 5.76
CA PHE A 391 17.91 -2.26 5.36
C PHE A 391 18.75 -3.00 6.42
N ASP A 392 18.48 -2.75 7.70
CA ASP A 392 19.23 -3.36 8.80
C ASP A 392 18.80 -4.80 9.05
N ARG A 393 17.55 -5.17 8.68
CA ARG A 393 17.00 -6.54 8.84
C ARG A 393 17.85 -7.63 8.18
N LEU A 394 18.45 -7.33 7.02
CA LEU A 394 19.30 -8.27 6.29
C LEU A 394 20.77 -8.20 6.70
N ASN A 395 21.14 -7.21 7.52
CA ASN A 395 22.52 -6.95 7.87
C ASN A 395 22.80 -7.35 9.33
N LEU A 396 23.27 -8.59 9.51
CA LEU A 396 23.63 -9.15 10.82
C LEU A 396 24.78 -8.42 11.52
N SER A 397 25.57 -7.62 10.80
CA SER A 397 26.64 -6.81 11.40
C SER A 397 26.11 -5.63 12.22
N THR A 398 24.82 -5.34 12.12
CA THR A 398 24.16 -4.22 12.79
C THR A 398 23.51 -4.72 14.09
N PRO A 399 23.49 -3.91 15.17
CA PRO A 399 22.80 -4.30 16.41
C PRO A 399 21.32 -4.66 16.17
N SER A 400 20.64 -3.90 15.29
CA SER A 400 19.24 -4.14 14.88
C SER A 400 19.05 -5.47 14.17
N GLY A 401 19.91 -5.78 13.19
CA GLY A 401 19.83 -7.02 12.42
C GLY A 401 20.15 -8.25 13.27
N SER A 402 21.15 -8.15 14.14
CA SER A 402 21.48 -9.21 15.12
C SER A 402 20.32 -9.46 16.09
N PHE A 403 19.70 -8.40 16.61
CA PHE A 403 18.53 -8.50 17.47
C PHE A 403 17.33 -9.12 16.76
N TYR A 404 17.09 -8.75 15.49
CA TYR A 404 16.04 -9.36 14.68
C TYR A 404 16.27 -10.86 14.45
N ASP A 405 17.50 -11.27 14.16
CA ASP A 405 17.86 -12.69 14.02
C ASP A 405 17.64 -13.47 15.34
N LEU A 406 18.04 -12.89 16.47
CA LEU A 406 17.78 -13.45 17.79
C LEU A 406 16.28 -13.63 18.02
N ALA A 407 15.48 -12.62 17.70
CA ALA A 407 14.05 -12.70 17.90
C ALA A 407 13.37 -13.67 16.91
N LYS A 408 13.90 -13.81 15.70
CA LYS A 408 13.46 -14.84 14.76
C LYS A 408 13.72 -16.24 15.31
N LYS A 409 14.89 -16.48 15.91
CA LYS A 409 15.20 -17.74 16.62
C LYS A 409 14.26 -17.97 17.80
N ALA A 410 13.95 -16.91 18.57
CA ALA A 410 12.99 -17.00 19.66
C ALA A 410 11.56 -17.31 19.18
N ALA A 411 11.12 -16.73 18.06
CA ALA A 411 9.83 -17.03 17.46
C ALA A 411 9.71 -18.50 17.04
N ASN A 412 10.78 -19.07 16.48
CA ASN A 412 10.83 -20.49 16.11
C ASN A 412 10.78 -21.40 17.36
N ASN A 413 11.54 -21.07 18.40
CA ASN A 413 11.50 -21.80 19.66
C ASN A 413 10.14 -21.68 20.36
N LEU A 414 9.50 -20.50 20.32
CA LEU A 414 8.18 -20.28 20.89
C LEU A 414 7.14 -21.22 20.27
N ARG A 415 7.22 -21.49 18.96
CA ARG A 415 6.30 -22.42 18.30
C ARG A 415 6.45 -23.87 18.76
N THR A 416 7.66 -24.31 19.06
CA THR A 416 7.90 -25.66 19.62
C THR A 416 7.42 -25.80 21.06
N ASN A 417 7.14 -24.69 21.76
CA ASN A 417 6.65 -24.68 23.13
C ASN A 417 5.12 -24.50 23.17
N PRO A 418 4.32 -25.56 23.45
CA PRO A 418 2.85 -25.50 23.43
C PRO A 418 2.28 -24.46 24.41
N GLU A 419 2.97 -24.25 25.53
CA GLU A 419 2.51 -23.36 26.59
C GLU A 419 2.59 -21.87 26.23
N LEU A 420 3.59 -21.48 25.44
CA LEU A 420 3.80 -20.10 25.03
C LEU A 420 3.18 -19.82 23.66
N ASN A 421 3.17 -20.80 22.75
CA ASN A 421 2.60 -20.65 21.41
C ASN A 421 1.09 -20.32 21.42
N SER A 422 0.36 -20.81 22.44
CA SER A 422 -1.06 -20.48 22.65
C SER A 422 -1.29 -19.04 23.08
N HIS A 423 -0.27 -18.33 23.57
CA HIS A 423 -0.42 -17.01 24.19
C HIS A 423 0.28 -15.87 23.41
N PHE A 424 1.22 -16.18 22.52
CA PHE A 424 2.04 -15.16 21.84
C PHE A 424 2.21 -15.44 20.35
N GLN A 425 2.29 -14.38 19.55
CA GLN A 425 2.63 -14.42 18.13
C GLN A 425 3.64 -13.31 17.81
N PHE A 426 4.76 -13.67 17.18
CA PHE A 426 5.78 -12.70 16.81
C PHE A 426 5.43 -11.99 15.50
N GLY A 427 5.81 -10.73 15.40
CA GLY A 427 5.77 -9.94 14.19
C GLY A 427 6.72 -8.75 14.24
N TRP A 428 7.09 -8.25 13.07
CA TRP A 428 7.99 -7.09 12.94
C TRP A 428 7.31 -5.96 12.17
N LEU A 429 7.65 -4.74 12.52
CA LEU A 429 7.13 -3.51 11.95
C LEU A 429 8.25 -2.78 11.22
N GLU A 430 7.92 -2.22 10.06
CA GLU A 430 8.83 -1.35 9.33
C GLU A 430 8.93 0.01 10.02
N GLY A 431 10.13 0.32 10.52
CA GLY A 431 10.37 1.52 11.31
C GLY A 431 9.62 1.50 12.64
N GLY A 432 9.51 2.67 13.27
CA GLY A 432 8.99 2.81 14.63
C GLY A 432 7.64 3.49 14.72
N GLN A 433 7.06 3.95 13.61
CA GLN A 433 5.87 4.82 13.64
C GLN A 433 4.66 4.13 14.28
N ILE A 434 4.36 2.90 13.86
CA ILE A 434 3.24 2.11 14.40
C ILE A 434 3.49 1.79 15.88
N ALA A 435 4.69 1.33 16.22
CA ALA A 435 5.02 0.97 17.59
C ALA A 435 5.06 2.20 18.52
N ASN A 436 5.50 3.35 18.03
CA ASN A 436 5.44 4.64 18.73
C ASN A 436 4.00 5.07 18.99
N GLY A 437 3.10 4.82 18.03
CA GLY A 437 1.66 5.03 18.21
C GLY A 437 1.06 4.12 19.28
N ILE A 438 1.56 2.89 19.43
CA ILE A 438 1.10 1.94 20.46
C ILE A 438 1.60 2.36 21.86
N VAL A 439 2.90 2.67 21.97
CA VAL A 439 3.56 3.01 23.26
C VAL A 439 3.31 4.47 23.65
N MET A 440 2.81 5.30 22.73
CA MET A 440 2.58 6.74 22.93
C MET A 440 3.85 7.47 23.37
N GLY A 441 4.97 7.09 22.76
CA GLY A 441 6.31 7.58 23.05
C GLY A 441 7.26 7.30 21.90
N SER A 442 8.53 7.69 22.05
CA SER A 442 9.57 7.36 21.08
C SER A 442 10.24 6.05 21.47
N LEU A 443 9.88 4.95 20.82
CA LEU A 443 10.76 3.79 20.73
C LEU A 443 11.94 4.21 19.88
N THR A 444 13.11 4.26 20.49
CA THR A 444 14.35 4.36 19.75
C THR A 444 14.50 3.08 18.92
N ILE A 445 14.83 3.21 17.65
CA ILE A 445 15.28 2.10 16.79
C ILE A 445 16.80 2.25 16.72
N PRO A 446 17.62 1.19 16.91
CA PRO A 446 19.05 1.37 16.89
C PRO A 446 19.45 1.68 15.44
N ARG A 447 19.79 2.92 15.15
CA ARG A 447 20.30 3.28 13.82
C ARG A 447 21.79 3.03 13.76
N ASN A 448 22.25 2.45 12.67
CA ASN A 448 23.66 2.52 12.33
C ASN A 448 24.09 3.98 12.19
N SER A 449 24.98 4.43 13.06
CA SER A 449 25.66 5.71 12.91
C SER A 449 26.67 5.63 11.75
N PHE A 450 26.20 5.63 10.51
CA PHE A 450 27.04 5.97 9.36
C PHE A 450 27.37 7.46 9.47
N LYS A 451 28.57 7.78 9.97
CA LYS A 451 29.16 9.13 9.82
C LYS A 451 29.24 9.44 8.33
N LYS A 452 28.28 10.22 7.84
CA LYS A 452 28.29 10.77 6.48
C LYS A 452 29.40 11.82 6.42
N ASN A 453 30.63 11.40 6.12
CA ASN A 453 31.66 12.31 5.63
C ASN A 453 31.24 12.80 4.25
N ARG A 454 30.42 13.86 4.20
CA ARG A 454 30.34 14.74 3.03
C ARG A 454 30.60 16.15 3.51
N GLY A 455 31.65 16.74 2.95
CA GLY A 455 32.14 18.05 3.32
C GLY A 455 31.15 19.18 3.01
N HIS A 456 31.37 20.24 3.78
CA HIS A 456 31.08 21.65 3.48
C HIS A 456 29.63 22.17 3.55
N PHE A 457 29.48 23.07 4.55
CA PHE A 457 28.55 24.20 4.72
C PHE A 457 27.04 23.92 4.80
N VAL A 458 26.43 24.16 5.97
CA VAL A 458 25.66 25.38 6.28
C VAL A 458 25.37 25.47 7.80
N SER A 459 25.74 26.63 8.37
CA SER A 459 25.26 27.35 9.56
C SER A 459 24.83 26.61 10.85
N LYS A 460 25.69 26.75 11.87
CA LYS A 460 25.33 26.71 13.30
C LYS A 460 24.30 27.82 13.62
N LYS A 461 23.08 27.45 13.99
CA LYS A 461 22.26 28.27 14.89
C LYS A 461 21.41 27.38 15.80
N LEU A 462 21.72 27.52 17.10
CA LEU A 462 20.90 27.27 18.29
C LEU A 462 20.21 25.91 18.43
N LEU A 463 20.88 24.99 19.14
CA LEU A 463 20.20 24.09 20.09
C LEU A 463 20.92 24.22 21.44
N ASP A 464 20.17 24.74 22.42
CA ASP A 464 20.54 24.96 23.82
C ASP A 464 20.71 23.59 24.53
N PRO A 465 21.85 23.30 25.20
CA PRO A 465 22.12 21.96 25.74
C PRO A 465 21.43 21.65 27.08
N LYS A 466 20.44 22.43 27.54
CA LYS A 466 19.84 22.29 28.89
C LYS A 466 18.37 21.85 28.96
N ARG A 467 17.80 21.26 27.90
CA ARG A 467 16.45 20.67 27.94
C ARG A 467 16.39 19.30 27.26
N VAL A 468 17.06 18.31 27.84
CA VAL A 468 16.67 16.90 27.70
C VAL A 468 16.60 16.33 29.12
N ARG A 469 15.43 16.46 29.75
CA ARG A 469 15.15 15.84 31.04
C ARG A 469 14.90 14.35 30.82
N THR A 470 15.93 13.56 31.08
CA THR A 470 15.92 12.27 31.79
C THR A 470 14.58 11.51 31.82
N HIS A 471 14.40 10.60 30.85
CA HIS A 471 13.78 9.27 31.00
C HIS A 471 14.18 8.43 29.78
N ASP A 472 15.49 8.19 29.62
CA ASP A 472 16.02 7.23 28.65
C ASP A 472 15.75 5.80 29.16
N HIS A 473 14.53 5.31 28.94
CA HIS A 473 14.27 3.87 29.03
C HIS A 473 14.80 3.18 27.76
N LYS A 474 15.86 2.41 27.98
CA LYS A 474 16.71 1.63 27.06
C LYS A 474 16.03 0.53 26.24
N ASN A 475 14.76 0.67 25.83
CA ASN A 475 14.03 -0.43 25.20
C ASN A 475 13.79 -0.18 23.73
N ILE A 476 14.67 -0.76 22.94
CA ILE A 476 14.81 -0.46 21.54
C ILE A 476 14.17 -1.60 20.74
N GLY A 477 12.96 -1.35 20.25
CA GLY A 477 12.29 -2.11 19.21
C GLY A 477 11.29 -3.20 19.64
N LEU A 478 11.37 -3.76 20.85
CA LEU A 478 10.51 -4.86 21.30
C LEU A 478 9.33 -4.38 22.17
N VAL A 479 8.11 -4.70 21.74
CA VAL A 479 6.87 -4.40 22.48
C VAL A 479 5.96 -5.61 22.43
N VAL A 480 5.45 -6.07 23.57
CA VAL A 480 4.38 -7.08 23.59
C VAL A 480 3.04 -6.37 23.72
N PHE A 481 2.13 -6.54 22.78
CA PHE A 481 0.88 -5.80 22.70
C PHE A 481 -0.32 -6.74 22.75
N ASN A 482 -1.29 -6.41 23.61
CA ASN A 482 -2.59 -7.07 23.65
C ASN A 482 -3.60 -6.23 22.87
N PHE A 483 -4.05 -6.75 21.72
CA PHE A 483 -4.98 -6.05 20.85
C PHE A 483 -6.38 -5.89 21.48
N SER A 484 -6.80 -6.86 22.28
CA SER A 484 -8.11 -6.87 22.94
C SER A 484 -8.20 -5.88 24.09
N SER A 485 -7.15 -5.73 24.91
CA SER A 485 -7.15 -4.78 26.04
C SER A 485 -6.49 -3.42 25.74
N TYR A 486 -5.76 -3.30 24.62
CA TYR A 486 -4.83 -2.20 24.30
C TYR A 486 -3.74 -1.97 25.36
N GLU A 487 -3.38 -3.02 26.10
CA GLU A 487 -2.25 -3.02 27.02
C GLU A 487 -0.98 -3.44 26.29
N PHE A 488 0.16 -2.89 26.72
CA PHE A 488 1.46 -3.28 26.22
C PHE A 488 2.45 -3.54 27.36
N PHE A 489 3.47 -4.32 27.06
CA PHE A 489 4.55 -4.70 27.97
C PHE A 489 5.89 -4.38 27.32
N LEU A 490 6.79 -3.80 28.11
CA LEU A 490 8.16 -3.49 27.72
C LEU A 490 9.10 -4.36 28.56
N SER A 491 10.16 -4.87 27.93
CA SER A 491 11.25 -5.55 28.65
C SER A 491 12.13 -4.50 29.33
N ASP A 492 12.72 -4.74 30.50
CA ASP A 492 13.69 -3.80 31.10
C ASP A 492 15.15 -4.07 30.66
N ASP A 493 15.37 -5.17 29.92
CA ASP A 493 16.70 -5.64 29.52
C ASP A 493 17.25 -4.84 28.33
N SER A 494 18.54 -4.49 28.37
CA SER A 494 19.22 -3.85 27.24
C SER A 494 19.51 -4.82 26.10
N ASN A 495 19.32 -4.36 24.85
CA ASN A 495 19.49 -5.17 23.62
C ASN A 495 20.83 -5.92 23.51
N GLU A 496 21.93 -5.36 24.02
CA GLU A 496 23.27 -5.96 23.95
C GLU A 496 23.45 -7.19 24.84
N GLN A 497 22.55 -7.39 25.82
CA GLN A 497 22.58 -8.49 26.78
C GLN A 497 21.42 -9.48 26.59
N MET A 498 20.49 -9.17 25.68
CA MET A 498 19.31 -10.01 25.47
C MET A 498 19.72 -11.30 24.74
N THR A 499 19.28 -12.44 25.25
CA THR A 499 19.46 -13.76 24.62
C THR A 499 18.10 -14.33 24.21
N VAL A 500 18.09 -15.38 23.37
CA VAL A 500 16.86 -16.12 23.04
C VAL A 500 16.15 -16.61 24.31
N HIS A 501 16.92 -17.11 25.28
CA HIS A 501 16.38 -17.59 26.55
C HIS A 501 15.78 -16.46 27.40
N SER A 502 16.48 -15.33 27.52
CA SER A 502 15.98 -14.15 28.23
C SER A 502 14.66 -13.63 27.64
N LEU A 503 14.55 -13.62 26.30
CA LEU A 503 13.33 -13.21 25.61
C LEU A 503 12.15 -14.14 25.91
N LEU A 504 12.36 -15.46 25.86
CA LEU A 504 11.32 -16.43 26.18
C LEU A 504 10.91 -16.36 27.66
N LEU A 505 11.87 -16.16 28.57
CA LEU A 505 11.60 -15.96 29.99
C LEU A 505 10.77 -14.68 30.23
N PHE A 506 11.03 -13.60 29.50
CA PHE A 506 10.22 -12.39 29.55
C PHE A 506 8.77 -12.66 29.14
N LEU A 507 8.55 -13.40 28.05
CA LEU A 507 7.20 -13.80 27.62
C LEU A 507 6.51 -14.70 28.66
N GLN A 508 7.25 -15.62 29.28
CA GLN A 508 6.73 -16.45 30.36
C GLN A 508 6.30 -15.59 31.57
N ARG A 509 7.12 -14.61 31.99
CA ARG A 509 6.76 -13.69 33.07
C ARG A 509 5.52 -12.84 32.75
N ILE A 510 5.30 -12.49 31.47
CA ILE A 510 4.07 -11.81 31.05
C ILE A 510 2.86 -12.75 31.20
N LYS A 511 2.99 -14.01 30.78
CA LYS A 511 1.93 -15.02 30.92
C LYS A 511 1.56 -15.23 32.40
N GLU A 512 2.55 -15.32 33.27
CA GLU A 512 2.38 -15.50 34.73
C GLU A 512 1.88 -14.23 35.45
N GLY A 513 1.82 -13.08 34.77
CA GLY A 513 1.35 -11.82 35.35
C GLY A 513 2.39 -11.07 36.19
N HIS A 514 3.66 -11.45 36.12
CA HIS A 514 4.75 -10.81 36.85
C HIS A 514 5.25 -9.49 36.23
N VAL A 515 4.87 -9.19 34.99
CA VAL A 515 5.24 -7.95 34.29
C VAL A 515 4.06 -6.99 34.32
N LYS A 516 4.29 -5.75 34.78
CA LYS A 516 3.26 -4.72 34.86
C LYS A 516 2.79 -4.30 33.47
N ALA A 517 1.51 -4.50 33.18
CA ALA A 517 0.87 -3.99 31.97
C ALA A 517 0.86 -2.45 31.97
N GLN A 518 1.16 -1.86 30.81
CA GLN A 518 1.08 -0.42 30.56
C GLN A 518 -0.01 -0.14 29.51
N GLY A 519 -0.56 1.08 29.48
CA GLY A 519 -1.61 1.43 28.53
C GLY A 519 -3.02 1.01 28.98
N GLY A 520 -3.80 0.41 28.07
CA GLY A 520 -5.17 -0.03 28.32
C GLY A 520 -6.28 0.95 27.90
N ARG A 521 -7.54 0.50 27.98
CA ARG A 521 -8.75 1.27 27.64
C ARG A 521 -9.27 2.18 28.76
N ALA A 522 -8.67 2.14 29.94
CA ALA A 522 -9.13 2.91 31.10
C ALA A 522 -9.20 4.41 30.78
N TRP A 523 -10.22 5.10 31.30
CA TRP A 523 -10.46 6.52 31.05
C TRP A 523 -9.26 7.40 31.45
N ILE A 524 -8.62 7.09 32.57
CA ILE A 524 -7.40 7.76 33.04
C ILE A 524 -6.25 7.58 32.05
N THR A 525 -6.10 6.38 31.46
CA THR A 525 -5.09 6.13 30.42
C THR A 525 -5.41 6.92 29.15
N ARG A 526 -6.69 6.99 28.74
CA ARG A 526 -7.10 7.78 27.56
C ARG A 526 -6.80 9.26 27.72
N ILE A 527 -7.00 9.84 28.92
CA ILE A 527 -6.63 11.23 29.21
C ILE A 527 -5.11 11.41 29.12
N LYS A 528 -4.32 10.48 29.67
CA LYS A 528 -2.86 10.52 29.56
C LYS A 528 -2.35 10.47 28.11
N ARG A 529 -3.13 9.90 27.16
CA ARG A 529 -2.79 9.89 25.73
C ARG A 529 -3.00 11.24 25.03
N ILE A 530 -3.76 12.15 25.62
CA ILE A 530 -4.02 13.47 25.04
C ILE A 530 -2.85 14.40 25.43
N ASN A 531 -1.87 14.55 24.53
CA ASN A 531 -0.80 15.52 24.72
C ASN A 531 -1.22 16.89 24.17
N LEU A 532 -1.97 17.65 24.99
CA LEU A 532 -2.53 18.96 24.61
C LEU A 532 -1.46 19.95 24.10
N LEU A 533 -0.24 19.86 24.61
CA LEU A 533 0.88 20.72 24.21
C LEU A 533 1.33 20.46 22.76
N ASP A 534 1.47 19.19 22.36
CA ASP A 534 1.85 18.85 20.99
C ASP A 534 0.73 19.18 20.01
N MET A 535 -0.52 18.92 20.41
CA MET A 535 -1.69 19.22 19.59
C MET A 535 -1.83 20.73 19.34
N PHE A 536 -1.60 21.56 20.36
CA PHE A 536 -1.56 23.02 20.21
C PHE A 536 -0.39 23.48 19.32
N LYS A 537 0.78 22.83 19.43
CA LYS A 537 1.96 23.16 18.63
C LYS A 537 1.77 22.86 17.14
N HIS A 538 1.04 21.79 16.79
CA HIS A 538 0.83 21.38 15.39
C HIS A 538 -0.43 22.00 14.77
N GLN A 539 -1.54 22.12 15.52
CA GLN A 539 -2.80 22.69 15.06
C GLN A 539 -3.46 23.55 16.15
N PRO A 540 -3.00 24.79 16.35
CA PRO A 540 -3.45 25.65 17.46
C PRO A 540 -4.92 26.04 17.34
N ILE A 541 -5.38 26.39 16.13
CA ILE A 541 -6.76 26.84 15.90
C ILE A 541 -7.76 25.72 16.22
N LEU A 542 -7.53 24.52 15.68
CA LEU A 542 -8.38 23.36 15.95
C LEU A 542 -8.39 23.02 17.45
N THR A 543 -7.23 23.06 18.11
CA THR A 543 -7.10 22.79 19.55
C THR A 543 -7.91 23.78 20.40
N VAL A 544 -7.85 25.08 20.08
CA VAL A 544 -8.64 26.12 20.77
C VAL A 544 -10.13 25.94 20.53
N CYS A 545 -10.56 25.58 19.32
CA CYS A 545 -11.97 25.30 19.05
C CYS A 545 -12.47 24.07 19.81
N LEU A 546 -11.69 22.98 19.82
CA LEU A 546 -12.10 21.69 20.41
C LEU A 546 -12.11 21.69 21.94
N PHE A 547 -11.18 22.40 22.57
CA PHE A 547 -11.03 22.41 24.04
C PHE A 547 -11.30 23.78 24.66
N GLY A 548 -10.91 24.87 24.00
CA GLY A 548 -11.08 26.23 24.52
C GLY A 548 -12.53 26.70 24.55
N VAL A 549 -13.32 26.42 23.51
CA VAL A 549 -14.75 26.81 23.48
C VAL A 549 -15.56 26.07 24.55
N PRO A 550 -15.45 24.73 24.71
CA PRO A 550 -16.13 24.04 25.80
C PRO A 550 -15.66 24.50 27.19
N LEU A 551 -14.35 24.74 27.39
CA LEU A 551 -13.83 25.23 28.66
C LEU A 551 -14.32 26.65 28.99
N ALA A 552 -14.40 27.53 28.01
CA ALA A 552 -14.97 28.88 28.19
C ALA A 552 -16.45 28.80 28.57
N PHE A 553 -17.22 27.92 27.93
CA PHE A 553 -18.62 27.71 28.26
C PHE A 553 -18.79 27.14 29.67
N PHE A 554 -17.96 26.16 30.05
CA PHE A 554 -17.95 25.59 31.40
C PHE A 554 -17.54 26.62 32.46
N SER A 555 -16.58 27.50 32.13
CA SER A 555 -16.16 28.61 32.98
C SER A 555 -17.27 29.64 33.17
N ILE A 556 -18.05 29.93 32.12
CA ILE A 556 -19.20 30.84 32.21
C ILE A 556 -20.29 30.21 33.09
N ILE A 557 -20.60 28.92 32.89
CA ILE A 557 -21.59 28.21 33.71
C ILE A 557 -21.16 28.17 35.18
N THR A 558 -19.90 27.82 35.46
CA THR A 558 -19.39 27.81 36.85
C THR A 558 -19.36 29.20 37.45
N TYR A 559 -18.98 30.22 36.68
CA TYR A 559 -19.09 31.60 37.12
C TYR A 559 -20.54 31.98 37.45
N SER A 560 -21.50 31.69 36.56
CA SER A 560 -22.93 31.97 36.78
C SER A 560 -23.51 31.20 37.97
N ILE A 561 -23.07 29.97 38.24
CA ILE A 561 -23.48 29.21 39.43
C ILE A 561 -22.86 29.79 40.70
N CYS A 562 -21.59 30.21 40.66
CA CYS A 562 -20.90 30.79 41.82
C CYS A 562 -21.25 32.27 42.07
N SER A 563 -21.82 32.97 41.08
CA SER A 563 -22.28 34.36 41.18
C SER A 563 -23.80 34.50 41.22
N ALA A 564 -24.54 33.38 41.19
CA ALA A 564 -25.96 33.38 41.50
C ALA A 564 -26.13 33.61 43.01
N ASP A 565 -26.47 34.85 43.38
CA ASP A 565 -26.96 35.18 44.72
C ASP A 565 -28.31 34.49 44.93
N PHE A 566 -28.36 33.53 45.85
CA PHE A 566 -29.59 32.96 46.39
C PHE A 566 -30.17 33.82 47.53
N SER A 567 -29.97 35.14 47.49
CA SER A 567 -30.71 36.07 48.34
C SER A 567 -31.99 36.48 47.59
N VAL A 568 -33.07 35.80 47.93
CA VAL A 568 -34.42 36.29 47.65
C VAL A 568 -34.57 37.60 48.45
N ASP A 569 -34.33 38.74 47.83
CA ASP A 569 -34.92 40.00 48.28
C ASP A 569 -36.41 39.91 47.93
N ARG A 570 -37.10 39.31 48.89
CA ARG A 570 -38.50 39.57 49.20
C ARG A 570 -38.51 41.06 49.57
N ASP A 571 -38.99 41.91 48.68
CA ASP A 571 -39.67 43.20 48.93
C ASP A 571 -39.55 44.12 47.70
N GLU A 572 -40.68 44.75 47.37
CA GLU A 572 -40.86 45.94 46.53
C GLU A 572 -41.38 45.79 45.07
N VAL A 573 -42.71 45.98 45.00
CA VAL A 573 -43.52 46.74 44.02
C VAL A 573 -44.27 45.98 42.92
N TYR A 574 -45.40 45.36 43.29
CA TYR A 574 -46.66 45.71 42.63
C TYR A 574 -47.29 46.86 43.43
N PRO A 575 -47.78 47.94 42.81
CA PRO A 575 -48.50 48.99 43.51
C PRO A 575 -49.95 48.53 43.79
N ASP A 576 -50.30 48.43 45.07
CA ASP A 576 -51.68 48.43 45.54
C ASP A 576 -52.13 49.90 45.65
N ASP A 577 -52.90 50.37 44.68
CA ASP A 577 -53.81 51.51 44.88
C ASP A 577 -55.16 50.95 45.36
N GLU A 578 -55.43 51.24 46.63
CA GLU A 578 -56.75 51.58 47.19
C GLU A 578 -57.92 50.58 47.08
N GLU A 579 -58.22 49.99 48.25
CA GLU A 579 -59.52 50.09 48.95
C GLU A 579 -60.79 49.45 48.34
N LEU A 580 -61.35 48.52 49.14
CA LEU A 580 -62.76 48.31 49.52
C LEU A 580 -63.47 47.00 49.09
N ASP A 581 -63.89 46.30 50.16
CA ASP A 581 -65.13 45.54 50.40
C ASP A 581 -65.19 44.02 50.12
N GLU A 582 -64.97 43.30 51.24
CA GLU A 582 -65.77 42.26 51.93
C GLU A 582 -66.82 41.38 51.21
N GLU A 583 -67.07 40.22 51.85
CA GLU A 583 -68.09 39.16 51.67
C GLU A 583 -67.66 37.98 50.75
N GLU A 584 -67.72 36.69 51.10
CA GLU A 584 -68.27 35.90 52.22
C GLU A 584 -67.73 34.44 52.11
N GLU A 585 -67.42 33.81 53.26
CA GLU A 585 -67.72 32.41 53.71
C GLU A 585 -67.40 31.17 52.81
N GLU A 586 -67.02 29.97 53.29
CA GLU A 586 -67.07 29.27 54.59
C GLU A 586 -66.19 27.98 54.51
N ASP A 587 -65.47 27.63 55.59
CA ASP A 587 -65.32 26.33 56.33
C ASP A 587 -65.48 24.95 55.61
N GLU A 588 -64.88 23.80 55.97
CA GLU A 588 -64.02 23.29 57.06
C GLU A 588 -63.60 21.82 56.74
N MET A 589 -62.50 21.33 57.35
CA MET A 589 -62.25 19.94 57.85
C MET A 589 -62.23 18.72 56.89
N ASN A 590 -61.52 17.60 57.10
CA ASN A 590 -60.41 17.14 57.96
C ASN A 590 -59.97 15.72 57.49
N GLU A 591 -58.77 15.33 57.90
CA GLU A 591 -58.30 13.97 58.29
C GLU A 591 -57.87 12.85 57.29
N GLU A 592 -56.58 12.50 57.47
CA GLU A 592 -55.97 11.18 57.74
C GLU A 592 -56.01 9.99 56.74
N GLY A 593 -54.80 9.53 56.41
CA GLY A 593 -54.36 8.18 56.80
C GLY A 593 -54.50 7.03 55.79
N PRO A 594 -53.75 5.92 55.95
CA PRO A 594 -52.84 5.45 54.90
C PRO A 594 -53.07 3.98 54.45
N ASN A 595 -52.15 3.51 53.60
CA ASN A 595 -51.70 2.11 53.38
C ASN A 595 -52.05 1.37 52.07
N SER A 596 -50.94 1.01 51.40
CA SER A 596 -50.53 -0.34 51.00
C SER A 596 -51.31 -1.14 49.95
N SER A 597 -50.49 -1.60 49.00
CA SER A 597 -50.32 -3.00 48.58
C SER A 597 -51.24 -3.61 47.51
N THR A 598 -50.52 -4.26 46.59
CA THR A 598 -50.79 -5.56 45.95
C THR A 598 -51.75 -5.66 44.78
N ASN A 599 -51.19 -6.23 43.70
CA ASN A 599 -51.75 -7.27 42.81
C ASN A 599 -52.99 -6.85 41.99
N THR A 600 -53.26 -7.31 40.78
CA THR A 600 -52.81 -8.48 40.02
C THR A 600 -53.20 -8.24 38.56
N SER A 601 -52.39 -8.80 37.65
CA SER A 601 -52.71 -9.35 36.34
C SER A 601 -54.19 -9.42 35.84
N ALA A 602 -54.33 -9.10 34.54
CA ALA A 602 -54.81 -9.99 33.47
C ALA A 602 -56.14 -9.65 32.74
N ILE A 603 -56.04 -9.74 31.41
CA ILE A 603 -57.04 -10.11 30.38
C ILE A 603 -57.98 -8.99 29.90
N GLU A 604 -57.86 -8.63 28.63
CA GLU A 604 -58.88 -8.92 27.60
C GLU A 604 -58.33 -8.59 26.20
N ASP A 605 -58.24 -9.64 25.38
CA ASP A 605 -58.25 -9.54 23.92
C ASP A 605 -59.65 -9.13 23.47
N ASP A 606 -59.78 -8.21 22.51
CA ASP A 606 -60.61 -8.49 21.33
C ASP A 606 -60.38 -7.50 20.17
N HIS A 607 -59.96 -8.10 19.06
CA HIS A 607 -60.45 -7.98 17.68
C HIS A 607 -60.81 -6.62 17.00
N ILE A 608 -60.50 -6.64 15.68
CA ILE A 608 -61.19 -6.10 14.48
C ILE A 608 -60.24 -5.19 13.65
N LYS A 609 -59.61 -5.71 12.57
CA LYS A 609 -60.02 -5.66 11.13
C LYS A 609 -60.15 -4.23 10.58
N ALA A 610 -59.80 -3.83 9.37
CA ALA A 610 -59.31 -4.40 8.09
C ALA A 610 -58.63 -3.20 7.36
N GLU A 611 -57.93 -3.28 6.24
CA GLU A 611 -57.99 -4.17 5.07
C GLU A 611 -56.67 -4.04 4.28
#